data_AF-A0A4P0Y5P7-F1
#
_entry.id   AF-A0A4P0Y5P7-F1
#
_cell.length_a   1.000
_cell.length_b   1.000
_cell.length_c   1.000
_cell.angle_alpha   90.00
_cell.angle_beta   90.00
_cell.angle_gamma   90.00
#
_symmetry.space_group_name_H-M   'P 1'
#
loop_
_entity.id
_entity.type
_entity.pdbx_description
1 polymer ?
#
loop_
_entity_poly.entity_id
_entity_poly.type
_entity_poly.pdbx_seq_one_letter_code
_entity_poly.pdbx_strand_id
1 'polypeptide(L)'
;MMYHIPDVLSTDQVAEFTRQLAQAEWVDGRVTVGSQGAAVKQNQQIDTRTPLYARLQAAVLDMLRGHPQFFSAALPRTISAPLFNRYGPGETYGFHVDGAVRQNGEAGWMRTDLSATLFLCDPESYEGGELVMKTPMANIG
;
A
#
# COMPACT_ATOMS: atom_id res chain seq x y z
N MET A 1 -15.25 6.21 5.29
CA MET A 1 -15.63 4.81 5.58
C MET A 1 -14.42 3.95 5.32
N MET A 2 -14.09 3.03 6.23
CA MET A 2 -13.00 2.06 6.08
C MET A 2 -13.62 0.66 6.06
N TYR A 3 -13.14 -0.21 5.18
CA TYR A 3 -13.62 -1.59 5.07
C TYR A 3 -12.45 -2.54 5.25
N HIS A 4 -12.56 -3.44 6.23
CA HIS A 4 -11.53 -4.43 6.53
C HIS A 4 -11.85 -5.76 5.85
N ILE A 5 -10.87 -6.31 5.11
CA ILE A 5 -10.99 -7.62 4.46
C ILE A 5 -9.95 -8.52 5.13
N PRO A 6 -10.38 -9.45 6.01
CA PRO A 6 -9.46 -10.36 6.68
C PRO A 6 -8.97 -11.44 5.70
N ASP A 7 -7.87 -12.09 6.08
CA ASP A 7 -7.38 -13.34 5.46
C ASP A 7 -7.15 -13.25 3.93
N VAL A 8 -6.83 -12.05 3.44
CA VAL A 8 -6.46 -11.82 2.02
C VAL A 8 -5.21 -12.63 1.65
N LEU A 9 -4.28 -12.78 2.59
CA LEU A 9 -3.11 -13.65 2.50
C LEU A 9 -3.22 -14.75 3.58
N SER A 10 -2.88 -15.98 3.21
CA SER A 10 -2.64 -17.02 4.21
C SER A 10 -1.34 -16.79 4.97
N THR A 11 -1.19 -17.39 6.15
CA THR A 11 0.04 -17.33 6.94
C THR A 11 1.29 -17.76 6.15
N ASP A 12 1.17 -18.78 5.31
CA ASP A 12 2.28 -19.25 4.46
C ASP A 12 2.66 -18.22 3.40
N GLN A 13 1.66 -17.53 2.81
CA GLN A 13 1.91 -16.46 1.86
C GLN A 13 2.57 -15.26 2.54
N VAL A 14 2.11 -14.87 3.74
CA VAL A 14 2.76 -13.81 4.54
C VAL A 14 4.23 -14.17 4.83
N ALA A 15 4.50 -15.41 5.22
CA ALA A 15 5.86 -15.88 5.47
C ALA A 15 6.74 -15.85 4.19
N GLU A 16 6.19 -16.20 3.04
CA GLU A 16 6.88 -16.13 1.75
C GLU A 16 7.17 -14.68 1.33
N PHE A 17 6.19 -13.78 1.45
CA PHE A 17 6.40 -12.35 1.23
C PHE A 17 7.50 -11.83 2.16
N THR A 18 7.45 -12.17 3.45
CA THR A 18 8.47 -11.77 4.43
C THR A 18 9.88 -12.21 4.02
N ARG A 19 10.05 -13.47 3.59
CA ARG A 19 11.34 -13.99 3.09
C ARG A 19 11.85 -13.22 1.87
N GLN A 20 10.99 -12.93 0.92
CA GLN A 20 11.37 -12.20 -0.30
C GLN A 20 11.69 -10.72 0.01
N LEU A 21 10.91 -10.08 0.87
CA LEU A 21 11.10 -8.69 1.29
C LEU A 21 12.41 -8.48 2.05
N ALA A 22 12.90 -9.50 2.76
CA ALA A 22 14.19 -9.47 3.43
C ALA A 22 15.38 -9.34 2.45
N GLN A 23 15.19 -9.71 1.18
CA GLN A 23 16.19 -9.63 0.12
C GLN A 23 16.05 -8.37 -0.74
N ALA A 24 15.07 -7.51 -0.45
CA ALA A 24 14.77 -6.36 -1.27
C ALA A 24 15.78 -5.22 -1.09
N GLU A 25 16.04 -4.50 -2.18
CA GLU A 25 16.74 -3.23 -2.14
C GLU A 25 15.75 -2.15 -1.70
N TRP A 26 15.97 -1.63 -0.49
CA TRP A 26 15.16 -0.57 0.12
C TRP A 26 15.81 0.78 -0.14
N VAL A 27 15.04 1.71 -0.72
CA VAL A 27 15.44 3.08 -1.00
C VAL A 27 14.58 4.07 -0.22
N ASP A 28 15.03 5.33 -0.14
CA ASP A 28 14.26 6.41 0.49
C ASP A 28 12.88 6.56 -0.15
N GLY A 29 11.82 6.42 0.64
CA GLY A 29 10.45 6.45 0.14
C GLY A 29 10.00 7.83 -0.35
N ARG A 30 10.76 8.90 -0.10
CA ARG A 30 10.49 10.23 -0.67
C ARG A 30 10.66 10.28 -2.18
N VAL A 31 11.37 9.32 -2.77
CA VAL A 31 11.56 9.20 -4.22
C VAL A 31 10.23 8.99 -4.97
N THR A 32 9.18 8.49 -4.30
CA THR A 32 7.90 8.13 -4.95
C THR A 32 6.73 9.08 -4.70
N VAL A 33 6.95 10.19 -3.99
CA VAL A 33 5.87 11.15 -3.65
C VAL A 33 6.09 12.50 -4.30
N GLY A 34 4.99 13.17 -4.65
CA GLY A 34 5.00 14.58 -5.01
C GLY A 34 5.41 15.47 -3.83
N SER A 35 5.68 16.76 -4.09
CA SER A 35 6.25 17.71 -3.12
C SER A 35 5.51 17.77 -1.77
N GLN A 36 4.18 17.63 -1.76
CA GLN A 36 3.37 17.66 -0.54
C GLN A 36 3.57 16.40 0.34
N GLY A 37 3.71 15.21 -0.27
CA GLY A 37 3.97 13.97 0.47
C GLY A 37 5.42 13.88 0.96
N ALA A 38 6.36 14.45 0.21
CA ALA A 38 7.79 14.40 0.55
C ALA A 38 8.13 15.11 1.87
N ALA A 39 7.34 16.11 2.27
CA ALA A 39 7.58 16.88 3.50
C ALA A 39 7.30 16.08 4.78
N VAL A 40 6.43 15.06 4.70
CA VAL A 40 5.95 14.29 5.87
C VAL A 40 6.21 12.79 5.77
N LYS A 41 6.85 12.34 4.68
CA LYS A 41 7.20 10.93 4.46
C LYS A 41 8.64 10.67 4.88
N GLN A 42 8.80 9.83 5.90
CA GLN A 42 10.08 9.29 6.36
C GLN A 42 9.90 7.78 6.45
N ASN A 43 10.14 7.07 5.35
CA ASN A 43 10.03 5.62 5.31
C ASN A 43 10.92 5.06 4.18
N GLN A 44 10.87 3.74 4.00
CA GLN A 44 11.56 3.06 2.93
C GLN A 44 10.58 2.44 1.94
N GLN A 45 10.99 2.34 0.68
CA GLN A 45 10.26 1.62 -0.35
C GLN A 45 11.20 0.68 -1.11
N ILE A 46 10.69 -0.44 -1.62
CA ILE A 46 11.46 -1.24 -2.58
C ILE A 46 11.74 -0.42 -3.85
N ASP A 47 12.96 -0.50 -4.37
CA ASP A 47 13.32 0.10 -5.65
C ASP A 47 12.49 -0.53 -6.79
N THR A 48 11.71 0.30 -7.47
CA THR A 48 10.76 -0.10 -8.50
C THR A 48 11.42 -0.60 -9.78
N ARG A 49 12.74 -0.45 -9.92
CA ARG A 49 13.51 -0.92 -11.07
C ARG A 49 14.00 -2.35 -10.91
N THR A 50 13.81 -2.95 -9.74
CA THR A 50 14.31 -4.30 -9.44
C THR A 50 13.39 -5.37 -10.01
N PRO A 51 13.94 -6.53 -10.46
CA PRO A 51 13.13 -7.68 -10.85
C PRO A 51 12.26 -8.21 -9.70
N LEU A 52 12.73 -8.08 -8.46
CA LEU A 52 11.96 -8.48 -7.28
C LEU A 52 10.68 -7.66 -7.15
N TYR A 53 10.74 -6.33 -7.31
CA TYR A 53 9.55 -5.47 -7.27
C TYR A 53 8.49 -5.92 -8.28
N ALA A 54 8.89 -6.19 -9.53
CA ALA A 54 7.96 -6.66 -10.56
C ALA A 54 7.30 -7.99 -10.19
N ARG A 55 8.06 -8.94 -9.61
CA ARG A 55 7.52 -10.24 -9.16
C ARG A 55 6.53 -10.08 -8.01
N LEU A 56 6.88 -9.31 -6.98
CA LEU A 56 6.00 -9.07 -5.82
C LEU A 56 4.71 -8.35 -6.25
N GLN A 57 4.85 -7.37 -7.15
CA GLN A 57 3.70 -6.65 -7.70
C GLN A 57 2.73 -7.58 -8.44
N ALA A 58 3.24 -8.43 -9.32
CA ALA A 58 2.42 -9.39 -10.05
C ALA A 58 1.69 -10.33 -9.08
N ALA A 59 2.40 -10.87 -8.08
CA ALA A 59 1.80 -11.76 -7.09
C ALA A 59 0.63 -11.11 -6.31
N VAL A 60 0.79 -9.87 -5.87
CA VAL A 60 -0.30 -9.13 -5.19
C VAL A 60 -1.48 -8.89 -6.14
N LEU A 61 -1.22 -8.47 -7.38
CA LEU A 61 -2.29 -8.20 -8.35
C LEU A 61 -3.07 -9.46 -8.71
N ASP A 62 -2.39 -10.58 -8.93
CA ASP A 62 -3.04 -11.85 -9.26
C ASP A 62 -3.90 -12.37 -8.11
N MET A 63 -3.40 -12.24 -6.87
CA MET A 63 -4.17 -12.55 -5.68
C MET A 63 -5.43 -11.67 -5.56
N LEU A 64 -5.31 -10.35 -5.71
CA LEU A 64 -6.45 -9.44 -5.59
C LEU A 64 -7.51 -9.68 -6.67
N ARG A 65 -7.11 -10.02 -7.90
CA ARG A 65 -8.02 -10.39 -8.98
C ARG A 65 -8.86 -11.62 -8.65
N GLY A 66 -8.29 -12.57 -7.91
CA GLY A 66 -8.95 -13.81 -7.50
C GLY A 66 -9.80 -13.69 -6.23
N HIS A 67 -9.78 -12.55 -5.52
CA HIS A 67 -10.38 -12.44 -4.18
C HIS A 67 -11.81 -11.86 -4.22
N PRO A 68 -12.88 -12.67 -4.04
CA PRO A 68 -14.25 -12.22 -4.30
C PRO A 68 -14.72 -11.07 -3.40
N GLN A 69 -14.33 -11.08 -2.12
CA GLN A 69 -14.69 -10.00 -1.20
C GLN A 69 -14.00 -8.67 -1.55
N PHE A 70 -12.76 -8.71 -2.05
CA PHE A 70 -12.07 -7.50 -2.51
C PHE A 70 -12.75 -6.94 -3.75
N PHE A 71 -13.08 -7.81 -4.70
CA PHE A 71 -13.82 -7.40 -5.89
C PHE A 71 -15.17 -6.78 -5.54
N SER A 72 -15.94 -7.41 -4.64
CA SER A 72 -17.25 -6.90 -4.22
C SER A 72 -17.16 -5.57 -3.46
N ALA A 73 -16.11 -5.38 -2.65
CA ALA A 73 -15.95 -4.17 -1.84
C ALA A 73 -15.41 -2.99 -2.66
N ALA A 74 -14.50 -3.24 -3.60
CA ALA A 74 -13.77 -2.20 -4.33
C ALA A 74 -14.31 -1.94 -5.74
N LEU A 75 -14.99 -2.90 -6.36
CA LEU A 75 -15.46 -2.86 -7.77
C LEU A 75 -14.41 -2.29 -8.73
N PRO A 76 -13.19 -2.87 -8.76
CA PRO A 76 -12.03 -2.21 -9.35
C PRO A 76 -12.15 -2.09 -10.87
N ARG A 77 -12.25 -0.85 -11.37
CA ARG A 77 -12.07 -0.56 -12.81
C ARG A 77 -10.60 -0.63 -13.23
N THR A 78 -9.71 -0.13 -12.37
CA THR A 78 -8.26 -0.13 -12.59
C THR A 78 -7.57 -0.12 -11.23
N ILE A 79 -6.53 -0.94 -11.09
CA ILE A 79 -5.70 -0.99 -9.88
C ILE A 79 -4.35 -0.38 -10.25
N SER A 80 -3.93 0.64 -9.51
CA SER A 80 -2.59 1.19 -9.67
C SER A 80 -1.54 0.18 -9.21
N ALA A 81 -0.38 0.17 -9.86
CA ALA A 81 0.81 -0.57 -9.42
C ALA A 81 1.02 -0.54 -7.89
N PRO A 82 0.86 -1.67 -7.17
CA PRO A 82 1.15 -1.76 -5.75
C PRO A 82 2.58 -1.35 -5.42
N LEU A 83 2.72 -0.55 -4.35
CA LEU A 83 4.00 -0.15 -3.78
C LEU A 83 4.25 -0.92 -2.48
N PHE A 84 5.51 -1.23 -2.21
CA PHE A 84 5.93 -1.97 -1.02
C PHE A 84 6.75 -1.03 -0.13
N ASN A 85 6.18 -0.65 1.00
CA ASN A 85 6.80 0.26 1.96
C ASN A 85 7.20 -0.51 3.23
N ARG A 86 8.25 -0.05 3.89
CA ARG A 86 8.65 -0.48 5.24
C ARG A 86 8.86 0.75 6.12
N TYR A 87 8.52 0.58 7.39
CA TYR A 87 8.70 1.56 8.45
C TYR A 87 9.55 0.93 9.56
N GLY A 88 10.73 1.49 9.80
CA GLY A 88 11.58 1.16 10.93
C GLY A 88 11.33 2.06 12.15
N PRO A 89 12.12 1.90 13.23
CA PRO A 89 12.01 2.75 14.42
C PRO A 89 12.11 4.24 14.08
N GLY A 90 11.08 5.00 14.47
CA GLY A 90 11.00 6.45 14.24
C GLY A 90 10.57 6.87 12.83
N GLU A 91 10.42 5.92 11.89
CA GLU A 91 9.89 6.20 10.56
C GLU A 91 8.38 6.38 10.59
N THR A 92 7.87 7.30 9.77
CA THR A 92 6.45 7.67 9.75
C THR A 92 6.03 8.23 8.40
N TYR A 93 4.73 8.24 8.15
CA TYR A 93 4.15 9.07 7.09
C TYR A 93 3.05 9.92 7.71
N GLY A 94 3.35 11.20 7.94
CA GLY A 94 2.45 12.12 8.63
C GLY A 94 1.13 12.34 7.89
N PHE A 95 0.18 13.00 8.57
CA PHE A 95 -1.15 13.27 8.00
C PHE A 95 -1.05 13.98 6.64
N HIS A 96 -1.73 13.40 5.65
CA HIS A 96 -1.82 13.93 4.30
C HIS A 96 -3.14 13.48 3.65
N VAL A 97 -3.44 14.06 2.48
CA VAL A 97 -4.51 13.61 1.60
C VAL A 97 -3.85 13.12 0.32
N ASP A 98 -4.26 11.93 -0.14
CA ASP A 98 -3.76 11.38 -1.40
C ASP A 98 -4.20 12.25 -2.59
N GLY A 99 -3.36 12.34 -3.62
CA GLY A 99 -3.71 13.04 -4.85
C GLY A 99 -4.91 12.38 -5.53
N ALA A 100 -5.91 13.18 -5.89
CA ALA A 100 -7.18 12.71 -6.48
C ALA A 100 -7.03 12.03 -7.86
N VAL A 101 -5.93 12.31 -8.55
CA VAL A 101 -5.57 11.76 -9.85
C VAL A 101 -4.08 11.44 -9.86
N ARG A 102 -3.71 10.29 -10.42
CA ARG A 102 -2.32 9.85 -10.52
C ARG A 102 -2.01 9.19 -11.86
N GLN A 103 -0.74 9.23 -12.25
CA GLN A 103 -0.26 8.50 -13.41
C GLN A 103 -0.17 6.99 -13.09
N ASN A 104 -0.59 6.15 -14.03
CA ASN A 104 -0.63 4.70 -13.94
C ASN A 104 0.18 4.05 -15.08
N GLY A 105 1.43 4.49 -15.25
CA GLY A 105 2.31 4.01 -16.32
C GLY A 105 1.70 4.26 -17.71
N GLU A 106 1.77 3.24 -18.57
CA GLU A 106 1.23 3.28 -19.94
C GLU A 106 -0.30 3.37 -20.00
N ALA A 107 -0.99 2.98 -18.92
CA ALA A 107 -2.45 3.11 -18.84
C ALA A 107 -2.93 4.56 -18.68
N GLY A 108 -2.01 5.52 -18.58
CA GLY A 108 -2.31 6.95 -18.51
C GLY A 108 -2.75 7.40 -17.11
N TRP A 109 -3.64 8.38 -17.06
CA TRP A 109 -4.14 8.95 -15.80
C TRP A 109 -5.30 8.13 -15.23
N MET A 110 -5.33 7.98 -13.90
CA MET A 110 -6.43 7.36 -13.18
C MET A 110 -6.88 8.22 -11.99
N ARG A 111 -8.17 8.16 -11.68
CA ARG A 111 -8.75 8.74 -10.46
C ARG A 111 -8.54 7.77 -9.29
N THR A 112 -8.23 8.30 -8.11
CA THR A 112 -7.96 7.52 -6.88
C THR A 112 -9.22 7.47 -6.02
N ASP A 113 -10.15 6.59 -6.39
CA ASP A 113 -11.43 6.45 -5.67
C ASP A 113 -11.28 5.78 -4.31
N LEU A 114 -10.33 4.84 -4.22
CA LEU A 114 -10.05 4.04 -3.02
C LEU A 114 -8.54 3.93 -2.83
N SER A 115 -8.09 4.01 -1.58
CA SER A 115 -6.76 3.61 -1.15
C SER A 115 -6.87 2.30 -0.37
N ALA A 116 -5.87 1.42 -0.52
CA ALA A 116 -5.83 0.13 0.16
C ALA A 116 -4.43 -0.13 0.72
N THR A 117 -4.38 -0.78 1.88
CA THR A 117 -3.15 -1.26 2.51
C THR A 117 -3.28 -2.75 2.74
N LEU A 118 -2.36 -3.53 2.17
CA LEU A 118 -2.20 -4.94 2.45
C LEU A 118 -1.07 -5.09 3.46
N PHE A 119 -1.38 -5.56 4.67
CA PHE A 119 -0.39 -5.78 5.71
C PHE A 119 0.39 -7.06 5.40
N LEU A 120 1.73 -6.97 5.40
CA LEU A 120 2.66 -8.05 5.06
C LEU A 120 3.50 -8.50 6.27
N CYS A 121 3.21 -7.95 7.45
CA CYS A 121 3.81 -8.32 8.72
C CYS A 121 2.70 -8.56 9.75
N ASP A 122 3.00 -9.39 10.75
CA ASP A 122 2.13 -9.61 11.89
C ASP A 122 1.98 -8.31 12.68
N PRO A 123 0.77 -7.83 12.98
CA PRO A 123 0.56 -6.63 13.81
C PRO A 123 1.19 -6.73 15.20
N GLU A 124 1.37 -7.92 15.77
CA GLU A 124 2.02 -8.11 17.07
C GLU A 124 3.56 -8.04 16.98
N SER A 125 4.12 -8.01 15.76
CA SER A 125 5.59 -7.98 15.55
C SER A 125 6.21 -6.57 15.65
N TYR A 126 5.40 -5.52 15.82
CA TYR A 126 5.87 -4.15 15.94
C TYR A 126 5.01 -3.33 16.91
N GLU A 127 5.60 -2.29 17.50
CA GLU A 127 4.89 -1.30 18.31
C GLU A 127 4.70 -0.01 17.49
N GLY A 128 3.50 0.57 17.53
CA GLY A 128 3.14 1.75 16.73
C GLY A 128 2.74 1.39 15.31
N GLY A 129 3.07 2.25 14.32
CA GLY A 129 2.79 1.97 12.90
C GLY A 129 1.30 1.98 12.50
N GLU A 130 0.42 2.53 13.34
CA GLU A 130 -1.02 2.53 13.10
C GLU A 130 -1.42 3.34 11.85
N LEU A 131 -2.31 2.78 11.04
CA LEU A 131 -2.95 3.50 9.94
C LEU A 131 -4.13 4.33 10.48
N VAL A 132 -3.86 5.60 10.80
CA VAL A 132 -4.88 6.52 11.33
C VAL A 132 -5.53 7.34 10.23
N MET A 133 -6.83 7.13 10.01
CA MET A 133 -7.64 7.91 9.07
C MET A 133 -8.44 9.01 9.80
N LYS A 134 -8.40 10.23 9.28
CA LYS A 134 -9.30 11.32 9.70
C LYS A 134 -10.34 11.55 8.62
N THR A 135 -11.62 11.43 8.99
CA THR A 135 -12.74 11.83 8.13
C THR A 135 -13.46 13.01 8.76
N PRO A 136 -14.09 13.90 7.96
CA PRO A 136 -15.04 14.86 8.51
C PRO A 136 -16.10 14.12 9.33
N MET A 137 -16.46 14.64 10.51
CA MET A 137 -17.66 14.17 11.21
C MET A 137 -18.86 14.45 10.30
N ALA A 138 -19.61 13.41 9.96
CA ALA A 138 -20.89 13.58 9.29
C ALA A 138 -21.85 14.21 10.32
N ASN A 139 -22.02 15.53 10.25
CA ASN A 139 -23.13 16.20 10.91
C ASN A 139 -24.37 15.91 10.06
N ILE A 140 -25.04 14.80 10.36
CA ILE A 140 -26.37 14.53 9.82
C ILE A 140 -27.33 15.26 10.78
N GLY A 141 -27.67 16.49 10.43
CA GLY A 141 -28.73 17.25 11.11
C GLY A 141 -30.11 16.68 10.84
#